data_AF-A0A419KIK8-F1
#
_entry.id   AF-A0A419KIK8-F1
#
_cell.length_a   1.000
_cell.length_b   1.000
_cell.length_c   1.000
_cell.angle_alpha   90.00
_cell.angle_beta   90.00
_cell.angle_gamma   90.00
#
_symmetry.space_group_name_H-M   'P 1'
#
loop_
_entity.id
_entity.type
_entity.pdbx_description
1 polymer ?
#
loop_
_entity_poly.entity_id
_entity_poly.type
_entity_poly.pdbx_seq_one_letter_code
_entity_poly.pdbx_strand_id
1 'polypeptide(L)'
;MILDCAKGLAIMWRMCEFLLFGNPFSKKIIGFDTFGAFPETSLILEHLYPRIKRGVLILDDYGTFPGETKDIDDYFRDMNISIQKFPFCMTPCYTVKV
;
A
#
# COMPACT_ATOMS: atom_id res chain seq x y z
N MET A 1 -1.93 10.84 5.83
CA MET A 1 -3.39 11.10 5.88
C MET A 1 -4.00 9.77 5.56
N ILE A 2 -4.53 9.13 6.60
CA ILE A 2 -5.07 7.77 6.52
C ILE A 2 -6.44 7.93 5.86
N LEU A 3 -6.57 7.40 4.66
CA LEU A 3 -7.87 7.08 4.06
C LEU A 3 -7.95 5.57 4.20
N ASP A 4 -8.69 5.10 5.20
CA ASP A 4 -9.31 3.80 5.07
C ASP A 4 -10.49 3.59 6.02
N CYS A 5 -11.54 3.00 5.44
CA CYS A 5 -12.85 2.77 6.00
C CYS A 5 -13.04 1.26 6.20
N ALA A 6 -13.39 0.86 7.42
CA ALA A 6 -14.18 -0.34 7.72
C ALA A 6 -13.58 -1.77 7.72
N LYS A 7 -12.27 -2.02 7.72
CA LYS A 7 -11.71 -3.35 8.08
C LYS A 7 -10.98 -3.31 9.44
N GLY A 8 -11.68 -3.70 10.51
CA GLY A 8 -11.13 -4.05 11.84
C GLY A 8 -10.13 -3.06 12.46
N LEU A 9 -10.61 -2.10 13.23
CA LEU A 9 -9.83 -1.02 13.89
C LEU A 9 -8.54 -1.51 14.60
N ALA A 10 -8.56 -2.72 15.18
CA ALA A 10 -7.44 -3.29 15.92
C ALA A 10 -6.27 -3.75 15.02
N ILE A 11 -6.54 -4.29 13.84
CA ILE A 11 -5.49 -4.77 12.92
C ILE A 11 -4.78 -3.57 12.29
N MET A 12 -5.57 -2.58 11.84
CA MET A 12 -5.05 -1.35 11.27
C MET A 12 -4.16 -0.59 12.26
N TRP A 13 -4.56 -0.53 13.53
CA TRP A 13 -3.75 0.07 14.59
C TRP A 13 -2.38 -0.61 14.72
N ARG A 14 -2.37 -1.95 14.76
CA ARG A 14 -1.14 -2.73 14.92
C ARG A 14 -0.20 -2.62 13.71
N MET A 15 -0.77 -2.50 12.50
CA MET A 15 0.00 -2.20 11.30
C MET A 15 0.61 -0.80 11.34
N CYS A 16 -0.17 0.20 11.75
CA CYS A 16 0.33 1.57 11.89
C CYS A 16 1.47 1.62 12.91
N GLU A 17 1.34 0.94 14.06
CA GLU A 17 2.45 0.80 15.02
C GLU A 17 3.67 0.16 14.38
N PHE A 18 3.52 -0.98 13.69
CA PHE A 18 4.64 -1.66 13.03
C PHE A 18 5.35 -0.74 12.03
N LEU A 19 4.61 0.01 11.22
CA LEU A 19 5.17 0.93 10.23
C LEU A 19 5.80 2.17 10.87
N LEU A 20 5.15 2.75 11.89
CA LEU A 20 5.62 3.96 12.58
C LEU A 20 6.88 3.69 13.39
N PHE A 21 6.92 2.59 14.14
CA PHE A 21 8.05 2.23 15.00
C PHE A 21 9.14 1.44 14.27
N GLY A 22 8.79 0.71 13.20
CA GLY A 22 9.73 -0.10 12.44
C GLY A 22 10.55 0.66 11.39
N ASN A 23 10.17 1.89 11.03
CA ASN A 23 10.85 2.65 9.98
C ASN A 23 10.97 4.15 10.31
N PRO A 24 12.18 4.75 10.33
CA PRO A 24 12.35 6.18 10.59
C PRO A 24 11.81 7.09 9.47
N PHE A 25 11.51 6.52 8.31
CA PHE A 25 10.98 7.21 7.12
C PHE A 25 9.44 7.29 7.09
N SER A 26 8.76 6.69 8.06
CA SER A 26 7.31 6.40 8.06
C SER A 26 6.40 7.57 8.44
N LYS A 27 6.93 8.80 8.61
CA LYS A 27 6.13 9.96 9.07
C LYS A 27 4.91 10.28 8.17
N LYS A 28 4.89 9.76 6.93
CA LYS A 28 3.76 9.85 6.01
C LYS A 28 3.32 8.45 5.57
N ILE A 29 2.36 7.89 6.30
CA ILE A 29 1.60 6.71 5.87
C ILE A 29 0.48 7.18 4.94
N ILE A 30 0.42 6.56 3.76
CA ILE A 30 -0.63 6.74 2.78
C ILE A 30 -1.27 5.36 2.60
N GLY A 31 -2.41 5.17 3.27
CA GLY A 31 -3.30 4.05 3.02
C GLY A 31 -3.99 4.26 1.68
N PHE A 32 -4.00 3.23 0.84
CA PHE A 32 -4.63 3.28 -0.46
C PHE A 32 -5.66 2.16 -0.56
N ASP A 33 -6.90 2.57 -0.36
CA ASP A 33 -8.11 1.78 -0.48
C ASP A 33 -8.64 1.88 -1.92
N THR A 34 -8.05 1.12 -2.84
CA THR A 34 -8.63 0.97 -4.18
C THR A 34 -9.70 -0.09 -4.16
N PHE A 35 -10.95 0.32 -3.97
CA PHE A 35 -12.12 -0.46 -4.40
C PHE A 35 -12.32 -0.38 -5.93
N GLY A 36 -11.26 -0.62 -6.71
CA GLY A 36 -11.23 -0.39 -8.15
C GLY A 36 -10.96 -1.65 -8.95
N ALA A 37 -11.86 -2.01 -9.87
CA ALA A 37 -11.57 -3.02 -10.86
C ALA A 37 -10.44 -2.56 -11.80
N PHE A 38 -9.60 -3.49 -12.24
CA PHE A 38 -8.69 -3.29 -13.38
C PHE A 38 -9.44 -2.58 -14.52
N PRO A 39 -8.91 -1.49 -15.12
CA PRO A 39 -7.56 -0.92 -14.99
C PRO A 39 -7.44 0.33 -14.08
N GLU A 40 -8.45 0.65 -13.26
CA GLU A 40 -8.50 1.91 -12.49
C GLU A 40 -7.34 2.07 -11.48
N THR A 41 -6.82 0.95 -10.97
CA THR A 41 -5.75 0.93 -9.96
C THR A 41 -4.45 1.54 -10.47
N SER A 42 -4.06 1.25 -11.73
CA SER A 42 -2.82 1.78 -12.33
C SER A 42 -2.89 3.30 -12.52
N LEU A 43 -4.01 3.82 -13.01
CA LEU A 43 -4.22 5.25 -13.23
C LEU A 43 -4.06 6.08 -11.94
N ILE A 44 -4.61 5.58 -10.84
CA ILE A 44 -4.51 6.29 -9.57
C ILE A 44 -3.08 6.22 -9.02
N LEU A 45 -2.39 5.07 -9.16
CA LEU A 45 -0.99 4.94 -8.78
C LEU A 45 -0.11 5.92 -9.57
N GLU A 46 -0.32 6.06 -10.88
CA GLU A 46 0.38 7.03 -11.74
C GLU A 46 0.25 8.47 -11.24
N HIS A 47 -0.93 8.86 -10.72
CA HIS A 47 -1.15 10.22 -10.21
C HIS A 47 -0.75 10.42 -8.74
N LEU A 48 -0.89 9.39 -7.91
CA LEU A 48 -0.68 9.46 -6.47
C LEU A 48 0.78 9.19 -6.08
N TYR A 49 1.38 8.13 -6.63
CA TYR A 49 2.70 7.66 -6.24
C TYR A 49 3.82 8.70 -6.47
N PRO A 50 3.84 9.50 -7.56
CA PRO A 50 4.81 10.59 -7.70
C PRO A 50 4.68 11.69 -6.64
N ARG A 51 3.49 11.88 -6.06
CA ARG A 51 3.25 12.86 -4.98
C ARG A 51 3.81 12.38 -3.63
N ILE A 52 4.08 11.08 -3.50
CA ILE A 52 4.78 10.50 -2.36
C ILE A 52 6.27 10.74 -2.57
N LYS A 53 6.87 11.66 -1.80
CA LYS A 53 8.33 11.86 -1.84
C LYS A 53 9.06 10.80 -1.01
N ARG A 54 8.62 10.63 0.24
CA ARG A 54 9.12 9.64 1.22
C ARG A 54 7.95 9.20 2.07
N GLY A 55 7.80 7.89 2.29
CA GLY A 55 6.69 7.37 3.08
C GLY A 55 6.38 5.90 2.79
N VAL A 56 5.25 5.45 3.34
CA VAL A 56 4.74 4.09 3.15
C VAL A 56 3.45 4.15 2.36
N LEU A 57 3.37 3.31 1.33
CA LEU A 57 2.14 3.02 0.59
C LEU A 57 1.61 1.67 1.06
N ILE A 58 0.36 1.63 1.50
CA ILE A 58 -0.33 0.38 1.87
C ILE A 58 -1.25 -0.01 0.72
N LEU A 59 -1.29 -1.29 0.38
CA LEU A 59 -2.07 -1.90 -0.69
C LEU A 59 -3.08 -2.86 -0.07
N ASP A 60 -4.38 -2.54 -0.10
CA ASP A 60 -5.38 -3.32 0.66
C ASP A 60 -5.59 -4.74 0.11
N ASP A 61 -5.81 -4.88 -1.20
CA ASP A 61 -6.17 -6.15 -1.84
C ASP A 61 -5.06 -6.76 -2.73
N TYR A 62 -3.80 -6.41 -2.47
CA TYR A 62 -2.66 -6.99 -3.20
C TYR A 62 -2.55 -8.50 -2.97
N GLY A 63 -2.71 -9.28 -4.04
CA GLY A 63 -2.76 -10.73 -4.01
C GLY A 63 -4.15 -11.33 -3.78
N THR A 64 -5.21 -10.52 -3.65
CA THR A 64 -6.61 -10.97 -3.57
C THR A 64 -7.22 -11.10 -4.98
N PHE A 65 -7.04 -10.08 -5.82
CA PHE A 65 -7.56 -10.06 -7.19
C PHE A 65 -6.42 -10.08 -8.21
N PRO A 66 -6.43 -11.01 -9.19
CA PRO A 66 -5.34 -11.16 -10.14
C PRO A 66 -5.20 -9.96 -11.09
N GLY A 67 -6.30 -9.26 -11.40
CA GLY A 67 -6.28 -8.04 -12.22
C GLY A 67 -5.53 -6.90 -11.54
N GLU A 68 -5.92 -6.55 -10.31
CA GLU A 68 -5.27 -5.49 -9.52
C GLU A 68 -3.81 -5.82 -9.19
N THR A 69 -3.53 -7.08 -8.86
CA THR A 69 -2.15 -7.52 -8.57
C THR A 69 -1.27 -7.31 -9.80
N LYS A 70 -1.79 -7.63 -11.00
CA LYS A 70 -1.08 -7.41 -12.26
C LYS A 70 -0.85 -5.92 -12.53
N ASP A 71 -1.82 -5.05 -12.29
CA ASP A 71 -1.66 -3.59 -12.45
C ASP A 71 -0.56 -3.04 -11.54
N ILE A 72 -0.55 -3.47 -10.28
CA ILE A 72 0.45 -3.06 -9.29
C ILE A 72 1.84 -3.57 -9.70
N ASP A 73 1.93 -4.83 -10.12
CA ASP A 73 3.17 -5.45 -10.57
C ASP A 73 3.69 -4.79 -11.86
N ASP A 74 2.81 -4.49 -12.82
CA ASP A 74 3.12 -3.80 -14.07
C ASP A 74 3.65 -2.37 -13.77
N TYR A 75 3.00 -1.64 -12.87
CA TYR A 75 3.40 -0.28 -12.48
C TYR A 75 4.76 -0.26 -11.77
N PHE A 76 5.00 -1.20 -10.85
CA PHE A 76 6.24 -1.27 -10.10
C PHE A 76 7.35 -2.07 -10.79
N ARG A 77 7.09 -2.70 -11.95
CA ARG A 77 8.06 -3.56 -12.67
C ARG A 77 9.42 -2.89 -12.90
N ASP A 78 9.40 -1.64 -13.35
CA ASP A 78 10.62 -0.87 -13.65
C ASP A 78 11.10 -0.05 -12.45
N MET A 79 10.36 -0.09 -11.34
CA MET A 79 10.74 0.56 -10.11
C MET A 79 11.44 -0.46 -9.21
N ASN A 80 12.63 -0.13 -8.71
CA ASN A 80 13.36 -1.01 -7.79
C ASN A 80 12.74 -0.96 -6.37
N ILE A 81 11.51 -1.44 -6.25
CA ILE A 81 10.66 -1.34 -5.07
C ILE A 81 10.23 -2.74 -4.67
N SER A 82 10.38 -3.05 -3.38
CA SER A 82 9.91 -4.32 -2.81
C SER A 82 8.58 -4.13 -2.10
N ILE A 83 7.55 -4.85 -2.53
CA ILE A 83 6.29 -4.99 -1.78
C ILE A 83 6.54 -6.02 -0.66
N GLN A 84 6.13 -5.65 0.55
CA GLN A 84 6.29 -6.43 1.78
C GLN A 84 4.91 -6.81 2.33
N LYS A 85 4.83 -7.98 2.95
CA LYS A 85 3.63 -8.42 3.67
C LYS A 85 3.87 -8.29 5.17
N PHE A 86 2.84 -7.96 5.92
CA PHE A 86 2.94 -8.03 7.37
C PHE A 86 3.05 -9.50 7.81
N PRO A 87 3.82 -9.81 8.87
CA PRO A 87 4.00 -11.17 9.34
C PRO A 87 2.74 -11.78 9.98
N PHE A 88 1.70 -10.97 10.21
CA PHE A 88 0.48 -11.36 10.93
C PHE A 88 -0.80 -11.26 10.09
N CYS A 89 -0.74 -10.80 8.84
CA CYS A 89 -1.89 -10.76 7.95
C CYS A 89 -1.48 -10.96 6.48
N MET A 90 -2.36 -11.60 5.71
CA MET A 90 -2.13 -11.84 4.27
C MET A 90 -2.36 -10.57 3.46
N THR A 91 -3.36 -9.80 3.87
CA THR A 91 -3.66 -8.45 3.41
C THR A 91 -3.88 -7.57 4.65
N PRO A 92 -3.54 -6.28 4.56
CA PRO A 92 -3.00 -5.60 3.39
C PRO A 92 -1.48 -5.75 3.26
N CYS A 93 -0.92 -5.43 2.10
CA CYS A 93 0.53 -5.39 1.87
C CYS A 93 1.03 -3.94 1.92
N TYR A 94 2.34 -3.71 1.96
CA TYR A 94 2.88 -2.35 1.95
C TYR A 94 4.20 -2.25 1.19
N THR A 95 4.53 -1.04 0.76
CA THR A 95 5.84 -0.72 0.19
C THR A 95 6.40 0.56 0.79
N VAL A 96 7.72 0.62 0.92
CA VAL A 96 8.44 1.76 1.49
C VAL A 96 9.14 2.52 0.38
N LYS A 97 8.80 3.80 0.24
CA LYS A 97 9.49 4.73 -0.66
C LYS A 97 10.45 5.59 0.16
N VAL A 98 11.74 5.39 -0.07
CA VAL A 98 12.85 6.06 0.64
C VAL A 98 13.28 7.38 0.01
#